data_AF-A0A948HIB9-F1
#
_entry.id   AF-A0A948HIB9-F1
#
_cell.length_a   1.000
_cell.length_b   1.000
_cell.length_c   1.000
_cell.angle_alpha   90.00
_cell.angle_beta   90.00
_cell.angle_gamma   90.00
#
_symmetry.space_group_name_H-M   'P 1'
#
loop_
_entity.id
_entity.type
_entity.pdbx_description
1 polymer ?
#
loop_
_entity_poly.entity_id
_entity_poly.type
_entity_poly.pdbx_seq_one_letter_code
_entity_poly.pdbx_strand_id
1 'polypeptide(L)'
;PESSAELGATAALLADIGLLLPGVRNERSAEDPAENRPGHAEAGAYLLGLWGLPMPIIEAVAFHLQPQRSNTRSFWVTGAVHVALALINGDPVDKEYLQRAGVLNKLPQWRDHANALMGLVASDA
;
A
#
# COMPACT_ATOMS: atom_id res chain seq x y z
N PRO A 1 -8.02 11.90 -11.26
CA PRO A 1 -9.02 11.63 -12.33
C PRO A 1 -9.76 10.35 -11.98
N GLU A 2 -10.96 10.09 -12.50
CA GLU A 2 -11.69 8.83 -12.18
C GLU A 2 -10.84 7.59 -12.50
N SER A 3 -10.12 7.62 -13.63
CA SER A 3 -9.18 6.55 -14.02
C SER A 3 -8.06 6.28 -12.99
N SER A 4 -7.59 7.30 -12.27
CA SER A 4 -6.56 7.11 -11.22
C SER A 4 -7.14 6.52 -9.94
N ALA A 5 -8.41 6.80 -9.64
CA ALA A 5 -9.11 6.24 -8.48
C ALA A 5 -9.41 4.74 -8.69
N GLU A 6 -9.86 4.36 -9.89
CA GLU A 6 -10.08 2.95 -10.26
C GLU A 6 -8.78 2.14 -10.19
N LEU A 7 -7.68 2.65 -10.77
CA LEU A 7 -6.36 2.03 -10.67
C LEU A 7 -5.93 1.86 -9.20
N GLY A 8 -6.20 2.86 -8.36
CA GLY A 8 -5.94 2.80 -6.93
C GLY A 8 -6.73 1.72 -6.21
N ALA A 9 -8.03 1.61 -6.49
CA ALA A 9 -8.89 0.59 -5.90
C ALA A 9 -8.47 -0.82 -6.32
N THR A 10 -8.20 -1.04 -7.61
CA THR A 10 -7.70 -2.33 -8.12
C THR A 10 -6.34 -2.68 -7.50
N ALA A 11 -5.41 -1.72 -7.44
CA ALA A 11 -4.11 -1.95 -6.81
C ALA A 11 -4.22 -2.27 -5.32
N ALA A 12 -5.07 -1.55 -4.58
CA ALA A 12 -5.31 -1.82 -3.16
C ALA A 12 -5.91 -3.21 -2.93
N LEU A 13 -6.88 -3.63 -3.75
CA LEU A 13 -7.45 -4.97 -3.67
C LEU A 13 -6.41 -6.08 -3.93
N LEU A 14 -5.44 -5.82 -4.79
CA LEU A 14 -4.40 -6.78 -5.18
C LEU A 14 -3.11 -6.67 -4.36
N ALA A 15 -2.99 -5.70 -3.44
CA ALA A 15 -1.74 -5.40 -2.75
C ALA A 15 -1.14 -6.59 -1.99
N ASP A 16 -2.01 -7.44 -1.46
CA ASP A 16 -1.64 -8.62 -0.66
C ASP A 16 -1.77 -9.93 -1.43
N ILE A 17 -1.97 -9.91 -2.76
CA ILE A 17 -2.17 -11.13 -3.56
C ILE A 17 -1.00 -12.12 -3.44
N GLY A 18 0.21 -11.62 -3.20
CA GLY A 18 1.40 -12.45 -2.99
C GLY A 18 1.30 -13.37 -1.77
N LEU A 19 0.45 -13.06 -0.77
CA LEU A 19 0.21 -13.94 0.38
C LEU A 19 -0.50 -15.25 0.01
N LEU A 20 -1.12 -15.32 -1.17
CA LEU A 20 -1.74 -16.54 -1.68
C LEU A 20 -0.71 -17.53 -2.27
N LEU A 21 0.53 -17.07 -2.51
CA LEU A 21 1.57 -17.88 -3.11
C LEU A 21 2.29 -18.73 -2.05
N PRO A 22 2.57 -20.01 -2.34
CA PRO A 22 3.29 -20.87 -1.41
C PRO A 22 4.73 -20.40 -1.24
N GLY A 23 5.27 -20.50 -0.03
CA GLY A 23 6.68 -20.18 0.23
C GLY A 23 7.01 -18.68 0.17
N VAL A 24 6.02 -17.81 0.26
CA VAL A 24 6.19 -16.35 0.37
C VAL A 24 6.11 -15.91 1.84
N ARG A 25 6.89 -14.89 2.23
CA ARG A 25 6.83 -14.32 3.58
C ARG A 25 5.92 -13.09 3.64
N ASN A 26 5.20 -12.96 4.76
CA ASN A 26 4.51 -11.72 5.09
C ASN A 26 5.54 -10.73 5.64
N GLU A 27 5.72 -9.59 4.97
CA GLU A 27 6.71 -8.57 5.31
C GLU A 27 6.27 -7.66 6.48
N ARG A 28 5.00 -7.76 6.90
CA ARG A 28 4.49 -7.10 8.11
C ARG A 28 4.85 -7.89 9.39
N SER A 29 5.21 -9.17 9.25
CA SER A 29 5.66 -10.00 10.36
C SER A 29 7.06 -9.59 10.81
N ALA A 30 7.40 -9.91 12.07
CA ALA A 30 8.74 -9.68 12.61
C ALA A 30 9.82 -10.30 11.71
N GLU A 31 10.90 -9.55 11.49
CA GLU A 31 12.03 -10.01 10.68
C GLU A 31 12.76 -11.17 11.37
N ASP A 32 12.85 -12.30 10.67
CA ASP A 32 13.75 -13.40 11.02
C ASP A 32 14.99 -13.30 10.10
N PRO A 33 16.20 -13.04 10.64
CA PRO A 33 17.42 -12.91 9.86
C PRO A 33 17.80 -14.17 9.06
N ALA A 34 17.28 -15.34 9.45
CA ALA A 34 17.50 -16.59 8.73
C ALA A 34 16.48 -16.83 7.59
N GLU A 35 15.44 -16.00 7.51
CA GLU A 35 14.38 -16.13 6.52
C GLU A 35 14.82 -15.60 5.14
N ASN A 36 14.84 -16.49 4.15
CA ASN A 36 15.27 -16.16 2.79
C ASN A 36 14.12 -16.24 1.76
N ARG A 37 12.87 -16.44 2.22
CA ARG A 37 11.70 -16.42 1.34
C ARG A 37 11.45 -15.02 0.75
N PRO A 38 11.00 -14.91 -0.51
CA PRO A 38 10.66 -13.62 -1.11
C PRO A 38 9.49 -12.97 -0.37
N GLY A 39 9.50 -11.64 -0.31
CA GLY A 39 8.41 -10.84 0.26
C GLY A 39 7.14 -10.93 -0.58
N HIS A 40 5.98 -10.90 0.08
CA HIS A 40 4.69 -10.94 -0.62
C HIS A 40 4.44 -9.75 -1.55
N ALA A 41 4.96 -8.56 -1.25
CA ALA A 41 4.80 -7.41 -2.13
C ALA A 41 5.55 -7.64 -3.46
N GLU A 42 6.80 -8.13 -3.39
CA GLU A 42 7.61 -8.46 -4.56
C GLU A 42 7.04 -9.63 -5.35
N ALA A 43 6.67 -10.72 -4.67
CA ALA A 43 6.10 -11.91 -5.31
C ALA A 43 4.76 -11.61 -6.01
N GLY A 44 3.90 -10.81 -5.36
CA GLY A 44 2.64 -10.34 -5.93
C GLY A 44 2.88 -9.46 -7.16
N ALA A 45 3.78 -8.49 -7.09
CA ALA A 45 4.11 -7.63 -8.23
C ALA A 45 4.67 -8.43 -9.41
N TYR A 46 5.54 -9.41 -9.15
CA TYR A 46 6.06 -10.30 -10.18
C TYR A 46 4.95 -11.08 -10.88
N LEU A 47 4.01 -11.67 -10.11
CA LEU A 47 2.85 -12.37 -10.66
C LEU A 47 1.99 -11.46 -11.55
N LEU A 48 1.70 -10.24 -11.09
CA LEU A 48 0.92 -9.28 -11.86
C LEU A 48 1.64 -8.83 -13.15
N GLY A 49 2.97 -8.75 -13.12
CA GLY A 49 3.79 -8.56 -14.31
C GLY A 49 3.66 -9.69 -15.32
N LEU A 50 3.67 -10.95 -14.86
CA LEU A 50 3.43 -12.11 -15.72
C LEU A 50 2.02 -12.13 -16.32
N TRP A 51 1.03 -11.66 -15.58
CA TRP A 51 -0.36 -11.54 -16.05
C TRP A 51 -0.60 -10.32 -16.95
N GLY A 52 0.39 -9.45 -17.13
CA GLY A 52 0.29 -8.30 -18.03
C GLY A 52 -0.54 -7.14 -17.48
N LEU A 53 -0.58 -6.96 -16.15
CA LEU A 53 -1.28 -5.81 -15.56
C LEU A 53 -0.57 -4.49 -15.87
N PRO A 54 -1.28 -3.35 -15.83
CA PRO A 54 -0.69 -2.03 -15.99
C PRO A 54 0.41 -1.73 -14.94
N MET A 55 1.50 -1.10 -15.37
CA MET A 55 2.63 -0.72 -14.50
C MET A 55 2.22 0.03 -13.22
N PRO A 56 1.26 0.99 -13.23
CA PRO A 56 0.85 1.66 -11.98
C PRO A 56 0.27 0.71 -10.93
N ILE A 57 -0.38 -0.38 -11.34
CA ILE A 57 -0.88 -1.41 -10.41
C ILE A 57 0.30 -2.24 -9.91
N ILE A 58 1.18 -2.69 -10.81
CA ILE A 58 2.36 -3.50 -10.46
C ILE A 58 3.25 -2.75 -9.46
N GLU A 59 3.57 -1.48 -9.72
CA GLU A 59 4.40 -0.66 -8.83
C GLU A 59 3.72 -0.41 -7.48
N ALA A 60 2.41 -0.24 -7.45
CA ALA A 60 1.68 -0.06 -6.20
C ALA A 60 1.76 -1.33 -5.35
N VAL A 61 1.55 -2.52 -5.93
CA VAL A 61 1.73 -3.78 -5.20
C VAL A 61 3.18 -3.96 -4.75
N ALA A 62 4.16 -3.68 -5.61
CA ALA A 62 5.58 -3.85 -5.29
C ALA A 62 6.07 -2.98 -4.13
N PHE A 63 5.54 -1.75 -4.02
CA PHE A 63 6.12 -0.71 -3.16
C PHE A 63 5.17 -0.15 -2.11
N HIS A 64 3.95 -0.69 -1.93
CA HIS A 64 3.01 -0.14 -0.94
C HIS A 64 3.53 -0.16 0.51
N LEU A 65 4.43 -1.09 0.86
CA LEU A 65 5.08 -1.10 2.19
C LEU A 65 6.26 -0.13 2.29
N GLN A 66 6.88 0.21 1.15
CA GLN A 66 8.08 1.05 1.06
C GLN A 66 7.93 2.03 -0.13
N PRO A 67 6.99 2.99 -0.07
CA PRO A 67 6.61 3.85 -1.21
C PRO A 67 7.79 4.68 -1.74
N GLN A 68 8.79 4.97 -0.92
CA GLN A 68 10.04 5.64 -1.26
C GLN A 68 10.89 4.88 -2.29
N ARG A 69 10.66 3.58 -2.50
CA ARG A 69 11.33 2.77 -3.53
C ARG A 69 10.68 2.89 -4.91
N SER A 70 9.47 3.46 -5.00
CA SER A 70 8.86 3.76 -6.29
C SER A 70 9.65 4.85 -7.01
N ASN A 71 9.82 4.69 -8.33
CA ASN A 71 10.51 5.67 -9.17
C ASN A 71 9.63 6.93 -9.44
N THR A 72 8.36 6.90 -9.04
CA THR A 72 7.41 8.00 -9.23
C THR A 72 7.61 9.07 -8.16
N ARG A 73 7.96 10.30 -8.59
CA ARG A 73 8.23 11.44 -7.69
C ARG A 73 6.97 12.17 -7.17
N SER A 74 5.78 11.79 -7.63
CA SER A 74 4.50 12.39 -7.24
C SER A 74 3.69 11.45 -6.34
N PHE A 75 2.80 12.01 -5.52
CA PHE A 75 1.77 11.24 -4.82
C PHE A 75 0.79 10.66 -5.85
N TRP A 76 1.03 9.40 -6.25
CA TRP A 76 0.24 8.66 -7.24
C TRP A 76 -0.32 7.37 -6.61
N VAL A 77 -0.72 6.40 -7.45
CA VAL A 77 -1.37 5.15 -7.03
C VAL A 77 -0.61 4.44 -5.90
N THR A 78 0.70 4.26 -6.00
CA THR A 78 1.52 3.65 -4.93
C THR A 78 1.40 4.37 -3.59
N GLY A 79 1.45 5.71 -3.60
CA GLY A 79 1.33 6.52 -2.38
C GLY A 79 -0.06 6.43 -1.76
N ALA A 80 -1.11 6.43 -2.59
CA ALA A 80 -2.48 6.26 -2.15
C ALA A 80 -2.72 4.88 -1.51
N VAL A 81 -2.22 3.81 -2.15
CA VAL A 81 -2.32 2.44 -1.64
C VAL A 81 -1.54 2.27 -0.34
N HIS A 82 -0.32 2.82 -0.27
CA HIS A 82 0.48 2.84 0.98
C HIS A 82 -0.31 3.43 2.14
N VAL A 83 -0.85 4.64 1.99
CA VAL A 83 -1.58 5.32 3.06
C VAL A 83 -2.84 4.55 3.44
N ALA A 84 -3.65 4.12 2.46
CA ALA A 84 -4.90 3.45 2.72
C ALA A 84 -4.71 2.14 3.52
N LEU A 85 -3.79 1.29 3.07
CA LEU A 85 -3.52 0.01 3.73
C LEU A 85 -2.86 0.20 5.09
N ALA A 86 -1.91 1.12 5.20
CA ALA A 86 -1.26 1.37 6.49
C ALA A 86 -2.27 1.84 7.54
N LEU A 87 -3.21 2.71 7.17
CA LEU A 87 -4.25 3.18 8.09
C LEU A 87 -5.24 2.07 8.49
N ILE A 88 -5.65 1.22 7.55
CA ILE A 88 -6.61 0.12 7.83
C ILE A 88 -5.96 -0.99 8.67
N ASN A 89 -4.69 -1.31 8.42
CA ASN A 89 -3.97 -2.37 9.13
C ASN A 89 -3.38 -1.90 10.47
N GLY A 90 -3.38 -0.59 10.74
CA GLY A 90 -2.71 -0.02 11.91
C GLY A 90 -1.18 0.03 11.78
N ASP A 91 -0.66 -0.08 10.56
CA ASP A 91 0.77 0.00 10.27
C ASP A 91 1.26 1.46 10.27
N PRO A 92 2.57 1.71 10.48
CA PRO A 92 3.12 3.05 10.39
C PRO A 92 3.06 3.60 8.96
N VAL A 93 2.45 4.78 8.79
CA VAL A 93 2.52 5.57 7.56
C VAL A 93 3.87 6.27 7.45
N ASP A 94 4.51 6.20 6.28
CA ASP A 94 5.78 6.85 5.99
C ASP A 94 5.59 8.37 5.84
N LYS A 95 5.84 9.11 6.92
CA LYS A 95 5.71 10.57 6.96
C LYS A 95 6.78 11.27 6.14
N GLU A 96 7.98 10.70 6.01
CA GLU A 96 9.04 11.31 5.22
C GLU A 96 8.70 11.27 3.74
N TYR A 97 8.17 10.14 3.26
CA TYR A 97 7.60 10.01 1.93
C TYR A 97 6.50 11.05 1.70
N LEU A 98 5.52 11.17 2.60
CA LEU A 98 4.43 12.14 2.45
C LEU A 98 4.91 13.60 2.47
N GLN A 99 5.94 13.90 3.26
CA GLN A 99 6.58 15.22 3.27
C GLN A 99 7.21 15.53 1.91
N ARG A 100 8.01 14.60 1.37
CA ARG A 100 8.64 14.74 0.04
C ARG A 100 7.62 14.84 -1.09
N ALA A 101 6.51 14.12 -0.97
CA ALA A 101 5.41 14.14 -1.93
C ALA A 101 4.49 15.37 -1.78
N GLY A 102 4.68 16.20 -0.75
CA GLY A 102 3.94 17.46 -0.55
C GLY A 102 2.52 17.30 -0.01
N VAL A 103 2.20 16.15 0.59
CA VAL A 103 0.83 15.81 1.04
C VAL A 103 0.74 15.43 2.52
N LEU A 104 1.82 15.59 3.31
CA LEU A 104 1.82 15.23 4.74
C LEU A 104 0.68 15.90 5.53
N ASN A 105 0.32 17.12 5.15
CA ASN A 105 -0.78 17.88 5.77
C ASN A 105 -2.17 17.22 5.60
N LYS A 106 -2.34 16.27 4.67
CA LYS A 106 -3.57 15.51 4.46
C LYS A 106 -3.71 14.31 5.39
N LEU A 107 -2.62 13.86 6.01
CA LEU A 107 -2.61 12.66 6.85
C LEU A 107 -3.63 12.69 8.01
N PRO A 108 -3.85 13.81 8.73
CA PRO A 108 -4.89 13.86 9.76
C PRO A 108 -6.28 13.57 9.19
N GLN A 109 -6.65 14.22 8.08
CA GLN A 109 -7.93 14.01 7.41
C GLN A 109 -8.13 12.55 6.98
N TRP A 110 -7.09 11.91 6.42
CA TRP A 110 -7.18 10.50 6.00
C TRP A 110 -7.35 9.54 7.17
N ARG A 111 -6.74 9.84 8.34
CA ARG A 111 -6.97 9.07 9.57
C ARG A 111 -8.41 9.15 10.03
N ASP A 112 -9.01 10.34 10.01
CA ASP A 112 -10.40 10.51 10.40
C ASP A 112 -11.33 9.69 9.48
N HIS A 113 -11.07 9.69 8.17
CA HIS A 113 -11.80 8.85 7.22
C HIS A 113 -11.63 7.36 7.49
N ALA A 114 -10.42 6.88 7.77
CA ALA A 114 -10.15 5.49 8.09
C ALA A 114 -10.83 5.06 9.39
N ASN A 115 -10.75 5.90 10.44
CA ASN A 115 -11.40 5.65 11.71
C ASN A 115 -12.93 5.57 11.57
N ALA A 116 -13.52 6.45 10.75
CA ALA A 116 -14.96 6.42 10.47
C ALA A 116 -15.37 5.12 9.74
N LEU A 117 -14.59 4.67 8.76
CA LEU A 117 -14.83 3.40 8.05
C LEU A 117 -14.71 2.17 8.96
N MET A 118 -13.77 2.19 9.91
CA MET A 118 -13.58 1.11 10.88
C MET A 118 -14.57 1.15 12.06
N GLY A 119 -15.47 2.14 12.11
CA GLY A 119 -16.41 2.32 13.24
C GLY A 119 -15.74 2.72 14.55
N LEU A 120 -14.51 3.26 14.48
CA LEU A 120 -13.72 3.69 15.65
C LEU A 120 -14.00 5.14 16.05
N VAL A 121 -14.78 5.88 15.26
CA VAL A 121 -15.37 7.15 15.65
C VAL A 121 -16.79 6.86 16.13
N ALA A 122 -17.07 7.16 17.40
CA ALA A 122 -18.45 7.14 17.89
C ALA A 122 -19.29 8.06 17.01
N SER A 123 -20.45 7.58 16.57
CA SER A 123 -21.49 8.47 16.09
C SER A 123 -21.79 9.45 17.21
N ASP A 124 -21.44 10.72 17.04
CA ASP A 124 -21.96 11.77 17.92
C ASP A 124 -23.49 11.67 17.85
N ALA A 125 -24.07 11.27 18.98
CA ALA A 125 -25.51 11.27 19.24
C ALA A 125 -25.92 12.63 19.81
#